data_AF-A0A9W9RJT0-F1
#
_entry.id   AF-A0A9W9RJT0-F1
#
_cell.length_a   1.000
_cell.length_b   1.000
_cell.length_c   1.000
_cell.angle_alpha   90.00
_cell.angle_beta   90.00
_cell.angle_gamma   90.00
#
_symmetry.space_group_name_H-M   'P 1'
#
loop_
_entity.id
_entity.type
_entity.pdbx_description
1 polymer ?
#
loop_
_entity_poly.entity_id
_entity_poly.type
_entity_poly.pdbx_seq_one_letter_code
_entity_poly.pdbx_strand_id
1 'polypeptide(L)'
;MGSIMAMSMASGITTSIILESVLLRRGVDQLPWLRAVRTAMGMSMVSMLAMELAENVVDYHLTGGMVTFDDPKFWMAAVVSMGAGYLAPLPYNYLRLRKYGKACH
;
A
#
# COMPACT_ATOMS: atom_id res chain seq x y z
N MET A 1 -2.63 15.68 14.16
CA MET A 1 -3.22 14.54 13.41
C MET A 1 -2.68 14.40 11.99
N GLY A 2 -2.83 15.40 11.11
CA GLY A 2 -2.37 15.28 9.71
C GLY A 2 -0.86 14.97 9.53
N SER A 3 -0.01 15.47 10.42
CA SER A 3 1.42 15.16 10.44
C SER A 3 1.73 13.72 10.82
N ILE A 4 0.92 13.09 11.68
CA ILE A 4 1.10 11.67 12.08
C ILE A 4 0.70 10.76 10.91
N MET A 5 -0.42 11.07 10.25
CA MET A 5 -0.87 10.39 9.04
C MET A 5 0.19 10.46 7.93
N ALA A 6 0.72 11.66 7.66
CA ALA A 6 1.75 11.85 6.64
C ALA A 6 3.05 11.10 6.96
N MET A 7 3.50 11.11 8.22
CA MET A 7 4.68 10.35 8.65
C MET A 7 4.47 8.83 8.53
N SER A 8 3.29 8.33 8.90
CA SER A 8 2.92 6.91 8.76
C SER A 8 2.99 6.48 7.29
N MET A 9 2.31 7.21 6.40
CA MET A 9 2.29 6.91 4.97
C MET A 9 3.69 7.00 4.36
N ALA A 10 4.49 8.01 4.73
CA ALA A 10 5.86 8.14 4.26
C ALA A 10 6.72 6.95 4.71
N SER A 11 6.55 6.48 5.94
CA SER A 11 7.27 5.32 6.46
C SER A 11 6.87 4.01 5.75
N GLY A 12 5.57 3.78 5.56
CA GLY A 12 5.04 2.59 4.88
C GLY A 12 5.43 2.51 3.40
N ILE A 13 5.36 3.64 2.69
CA ILE A 13 5.80 3.72 1.30
C ILE A 13 7.31 3.50 1.20
N THR A 14 8.10 4.11 2.09
CA THR A 14 9.56 3.99 2.06
C THR A 14 10.00 2.54 2.30
N THR A 15 9.45 1.88 3.33
CA THR A 15 9.77 0.48 3.63
C THR A 15 9.35 -0.46 2.51
N SER A 16 8.18 -0.23 1.91
CA SER A 16 7.70 -1.06 0.81
C SER A 16 8.53 -0.88 -0.47
N ILE A 17 8.91 0.36 -0.83
CA ILE A 17 9.82 0.61 -1.96
C ILE A 17 11.16 -0.08 -1.73
N ILE A 18 11.69 -0.03 -0.50
CA ILE A 18 12.95 -0.72 -0.15
C ILE A 18 12.77 -2.23 -0.30
N LEU A 19 11.67 -2.80 0.18
CA LEU A 19 11.42 -4.24 0.14
C LEU A 19 11.25 -4.74 -1.31
N GLU A 20 10.39 -4.10 -2.11
CA GLU A 20 10.20 -4.42 -3.54
C GLU A 20 11.52 -4.27 -4.32
N SER A 21 12.27 -3.22 -4.04
CA SER A 21 13.59 -2.97 -4.61
C SER A 21 14.61 -4.08 -4.32
N VAL A 22 14.69 -4.50 -3.05
CA VAL A 22 15.57 -5.60 -2.62
C VAL A 22 15.12 -6.91 -3.27
N LEU A 23 13.81 -7.14 -3.39
CA LEU A 23 13.23 -8.36 -3.97
C LEU A 23 13.43 -8.41 -5.49
N LEU A 24 13.34 -7.29 -6.21
CA LEU A 24 13.68 -7.20 -7.64
C LEU A 24 15.18 -7.37 -7.91
N ARG A 25 16.02 -6.97 -6.94
CA ARG A 25 17.47 -7.09 -7.03
C ARG A 25 17.96 -8.51 -6.72
N ARG A 26 17.46 -9.13 -5.66
CA ARG A 26 17.88 -10.45 -5.18
C ARG A 26 17.00 -11.60 -5.66
N GLY A 27 15.80 -11.29 -6.14
CA GLY A 27 14.87 -12.25 -6.70
C GLY A 27 15.16 -12.60 -8.15
N VAL A 28 14.12 -13.04 -8.86
CA VAL A 28 14.21 -13.67 -10.18
C VAL A 28 14.75 -12.73 -11.26
N ASP A 29 14.44 -11.43 -11.18
CA ASP A 29 14.75 -10.46 -12.24
C ASP A 29 16.17 -9.87 -12.18
N GLN A 30 16.91 -10.04 -11.07
CA GLN A 30 18.28 -9.55 -10.83
C GLN A 30 18.62 -8.17 -11.41
N LEU A 31 17.74 -7.19 -11.26
CA LEU A 31 17.94 -5.88 -11.90
C LEU A 31 19.13 -5.10 -11.27
N PRO A 32 19.85 -4.27 -12.05
CA PRO A 32 20.76 -3.27 -11.52
C PRO A 32 20.03 -2.30 -10.60
N TRP A 33 20.70 -1.83 -9.54
CA TRP A 33 20.06 -1.09 -8.43
C TRP A 33 19.21 0.10 -8.94
N LEU A 34 19.75 0.88 -9.88
CA LEU A 34 19.03 2.01 -10.47
C LEU A 34 17.74 1.60 -11.22
N ARG A 35 17.72 0.42 -11.84
CA ARG A 35 16.52 -0.10 -12.52
C ARG A 35 15.53 -0.71 -11.54
N ALA A 36 16.00 -1.40 -10.50
CA ALA A 36 15.12 -1.97 -9.47
C ALA A 36 14.31 -0.89 -8.73
N VAL A 37 14.94 0.22 -8.31
CA VAL A 37 14.21 1.36 -7.70
C VAL A 37 13.18 1.93 -8.67
N ARG A 38 13.58 2.17 -9.92
CA ARG A 38 12.71 2.79 -10.93
C ARG A 38 11.52 1.89 -11.27
N THR A 39 11.72 0.58 -11.28
CA THR A 39 10.65 -0.40 -11.48
C THR A 39 9.76 -0.51 -10.26
N ALA A 40 10.30 -0.53 -9.03
CA ALA A 40 9.52 -0.54 -7.79
C ALA A 40 8.62 0.71 -7.70
N MET A 41 9.17 1.89 -7.94
CA MET A 41 8.40 3.14 -8.01
C MET A 41 7.36 3.12 -9.16
N GLY A 42 7.65 2.47 -10.29
CA GLY A 42 6.77 2.48 -11.46
C GLY A 42 5.64 1.44 -11.45
N MET A 43 5.81 0.30 -10.78
CA MET A 43 4.84 -0.79 -10.83
C MET A 43 3.66 -0.61 -9.85
N SER A 44 3.94 -0.03 -8.68
CA SER A 44 3.04 -0.13 -7.52
C SER A 44 2.78 1.18 -6.77
N MET A 45 3.48 2.29 -7.04
CA MET A 45 3.41 3.47 -6.18
C MET A 45 2.01 4.09 -6.07
N VAL A 46 1.23 4.12 -7.17
CA VAL A 46 -0.16 4.63 -7.15
C VAL A 46 -1.08 3.72 -6.35
N SER A 47 -0.94 2.40 -6.49
CA SER A 47 -1.72 1.42 -5.74
C SER A 47 -1.36 1.43 -4.25
N MET A 48 -0.08 1.63 -3.93
CA MET A 48 0.43 1.74 -2.56
C MET A 48 -0.08 3.00 -1.88
N LEU A 49 -0.07 4.14 -2.58
CA LEU A 49 -0.70 5.37 -2.11
C LEU A 49 -2.21 5.20 -1.91
N ALA A 50 -2.90 4.51 -2.82
CA ALA A 50 -4.34 4.27 -2.70
C ALA A 50 -4.69 3.37 -1.51
N MET A 51 -3.88 2.34 -1.26
CA MET A 51 -4.02 1.42 -0.12
C MET A 51 -3.80 2.15 1.21
N GLU A 52 -2.66 2.82 1.37
CA GLU A 52 -2.33 3.59 2.57
C GLU A 52 -3.36 4.69 2.85
N LEU A 53 -3.88 5.35 1.80
CA LEU A 53 -4.92 6.36 1.97
C LEU A 53 -6.25 5.73 2.39
N ALA A 54 -6.63 4.60 1.82
CA ALA A 54 -7.86 3.89 2.17
C ALA A 54 -7.82 3.38 3.62
N GLU A 55 -6.71 2.76 4.04
CA GLU A 55 -6.50 2.28 5.41
C GLU A 55 -6.61 3.43 6.40
N ASN A 56 -5.94 4.55 6.13
CA ASN A 56 -5.94 5.70 7.02
C ASN A 56 -7.32 6.39 7.09
N VAL A 57 -8.07 6.41 5.98
CA VAL A 57 -9.46 6.91 5.96
C VAL A 57 -10.37 5.99 6.78
N VAL A 58 -10.26 4.67 6.61
CA VAL A 58 -11.09 3.68 7.32
C VAL A 58 -10.77 3.67 8.81
N ASP A 59 -9.49 3.71 9.19
CA ASP A 59 -9.05 3.82 10.58
C ASP A 59 -9.54 5.11 11.22
N TYR A 60 -9.47 6.24 10.52
CA TYR A 60 -10.00 7.50 11.00
C TYR A 60 -11.52 7.43 11.21
N HIS A 61 -12.25 6.80 10.28
CA HIS A 61 -13.70 6.69 10.34
C HIS A 61 -14.17 5.73 11.44
N LEU A 62 -13.46 4.63 11.67
CA LEU A 62 -13.84 3.59 12.64
C LEU A 62 -13.37 3.86 14.07
N THR A 63 -12.19 4.47 14.21
CA THR A 63 -11.52 4.66 15.51
C THR A 63 -11.51 6.12 15.96
N GLY A 64 -11.91 7.06 15.10
CA GLY A 64 -11.95 8.50 15.41
C GLY A 64 -10.58 9.11 15.70
N GLY A 65 -9.49 8.40 15.40
CA GLY A 65 -8.12 8.82 15.73
C GLY A 65 -7.66 8.49 17.15
N MET A 66 -8.39 7.66 17.91
CA MET A 66 -7.95 7.14 19.22
C MET A 66 -7.38 5.73 19.05
N VAL A 67 -6.10 5.55 19.36
CA VAL A 67 -5.44 4.22 19.32
C VAL A 67 -5.53 3.61 20.71
N THR A 68 -6.53 2.76 20.94
CA THR A 68 -6.67 1.98 22.17
C THR A 68 -6.38 0.51 21.90
N PHE A 69 -5.16 0.07 22.19
CA PHE A 69 -4.73 -1.33 21.99
C PHE A 69 -5.45 -2.33 22.90
N ASP A 70 -6.02 -1.85 24.02
CA ASP A 70 -6.80 -2.65 24.96
C ASP A 70 -8.24 -2.95 24.47
N ASP A 71 -8.73 -2.23 23.46
CA ASP A 71 -10.08 -2.42 22.95
C ASP A 71 -10.13 -3.46 21.80
N PRO A 72 -10.99 -4.49 21.88
CA PRO A 72 -11.20 -5.42 20.76
C PRO A 72 -11.78 -4.74 19.51
N LYS A 73 -12.37 -3.54 19.66
CA LYS A 73 -12.83 -2.70 18.55
C LYS A 73 -11.69 -2.21 17.66
N PHE A 74 -10.51 -1.95 18.23
CA PHE A 74 -9.34 -1.53 17.47
C PHE A 74 -8.87 -2.64 16.51
N TRP A 75 -8.81 -3.89 17.00
CA TRP A 75 -8.43 -5.04 16.17
C TRP A 75 -9.45 -5.32 15.05
N MET A 76 -10.75 -5.18 15.32
CA MET A 76 -11.79 -5.27 14.30
C MET A 76 -11.64 -4.17 13.25
N ALA A 77 -11.40 -2.92 13.68
CA ALA A 77 -11.16 -1.80 12.78
C ALA A 77 -9.91 -2.03 11.91
N ALA A 78 -8.81 -2.52 12.50
CA ALA A 78 -7.59 -2.86 11.77
C ALA A 78 -7.83 -3.92 10.69
N VAL A 79 -8.60 -4.98 10.98
CA VAL A 79 -8.94 -6.00 9.97
C VAL A 79 -9.77 -5.41 8.83
N VAL A 80 -10.75 -4.56 9.14
CA VAL A 80 -11.58 -3.89 8.11
C VAL A 80 -10.75 -2.91 7.30
N SER A 81 -9.84 -2.18 7.95
CA SER A 81 -8.90 -1.25 7.33
C SER A 81 -7.97 -1.96 6.35
N MET A 82 -7.30 -3.04 6.78
CA MET A 82 -6.48 -3.89 5.90
C MET A 82 -7.28 -4.45 4.71
N GLY A 83 -8.53 -4.87 4.95
CA GLY A 83 -9.42 -5.34 3.89
C GLY A 83 -9.74 -4.24 2.88
N ALA A 84 -10.07 -3.03 3.35
CA ALA A 84 -10.33 -1.88 2.49
C ALA A 84 -9.08 -1.43 1.73
N GLY A 85 -7.93 -1.42 2.40
CA GLY A 85 -6.61 -1.16 1.82
C GLY A 85 -6.27 -2.11 0.69
N TYR A 86 -6.53 -3.41 0.86
CA TYR A 86 -6.34 -4.40 -0.19
C TYR A 86 -7.32 -4.26 -1.36
N LEU A 87 -8.59 -3.93 -1.06
CA LEU A 87 -9.63 -3.81 -2.09
C LEU A 87 -9.54 -2.49 -2.88
N ALA A 88 -9.06 -1.40 -2.28
CA ALA A 88 -8.96 -0.09 -2.91
C ALA A 88 -8.11 -0.04 -4.20
N PRO A 89 -6.93 -0.67 -4.29
CA PRO A 89 -6.12 -0.64 -5.50
C PRO A 89 -6.62 -1.61 -6.59
N LEU A 90 -7.45 -2.61 -6.27
CA LEU A 90 -7.95 -3.59 -7.24
C LEU A 90 -8.65 -2.99 -8.47
N PRO A 91 -9.64 -2.08 -8.35
CA PRO A 91 -10.30 -1.49 -9.51
C PRO A 91 -9.33 -0.69 -10.39
N TYR A 92 -8.38 0.03 -9.78
CA TYR A 92 -7.34 0.75 -10.52
C TYR A 92 -6.41 -0.22 -11.27
N ASN A 93 -5.93 -1.28 -10.60
CA ASN A 93 -5.06 -2.28 -11.23
C ASN A 93 -5.79 -3.04 -12.34
N TYR A 94 -7.07 -3.36 -12.16
CA TYR A 94 -7.90 -4.03 -13.17
C TYR A 94 -8.11 -3.15 -14.42
N LEU A 95 -8.45 -1.87 -14.25
CA LEU A 95 -8.58 -0.94 -15.38
C LEU A 95 -7.26 -0.75 -16.13
N ARG A 96 -6.14 -0.70 -15.40
CA ARG A 96 -4.80 -0.62 -15.98
C ARG A 96 -4.49 -1.86 -16.83
N LEU A 97 -4.69 -3.06 -16.28
CA LEU A 97 -4.49 -4.33 -16.99
C LEU A 97 -5.34 -4.42 -18.27
N ARG A 98 -6.62 -4.02 -18.18
CA ARG A 98 -7.54 -3.97 -19.32
C ARG A 98 -7.08 -2.98 -20.40
N LYS A 99 -6.54 -1.82 -20.02
CA LYS A 99 -6.02 -0.81 -20.96
C LYS A 99 -4.77 -1.28 -21.72
N TYR A 100 -3.88 -2.04 -21.05
CA TYR A 100 -2.66 -2.57 -21.67
C TYR A 100 -2.84 -3.93 -22.34
N GLY A 101 -4.08 -4.44 -22.42
CA GLY A 101 -4.39 -5.73 -23.05
C GLY A 101 -3.71 -6.92 -22.37
N LYS A 102 -3.25 -6.76 -21.12
CA LYS A 102 -2.65 -7.85 -20.33
C LYS A 102 -3.74 -8.45 -19.48
N ALA A 103 -4.32 -9.54 -19.95
CA ALA A 103 -5.23 -10.36 -19.15
C ALA A 103 -4.43 -11.28 -18.23
N CYS A 104 -4.86 -11.41 -16.98
CA CYS A 104 -4.50 -12.56 -16.14
C CYS A 104 -5.44 -13.72 -16.45
N HIS A 105 -5.56 -14.10 -17.73
CA HIS A 105 -6.06 -15.39 -18.22
C HIS A 105 -5.87 -15.46 -19.74
#